data_AF-A0A1H2S727-F1
#
_entry.id   AF-A0A1H2S727-F1
#
_cell.length_a   1.000
_cell.length_b   1.000
_cell.length_c   1.000
_cell.angle_alpha   90.00
_cell.angle_beta   90.00
_cell.angle_gamma   90.00
#
_symmetry.space_group_name_H-M   'P 1'
#
loop_
_entity.id
_entity.type
_entity.pdbx_description
1 polymer ?
#
loop_
_entity_poly.entity_id
_entity_poly.type
_entity_poly.pdbx_seq_one_letter_code
_entity_poly.pdbx_strand_id
1 'polypeptide(L)'
;MSRVKDFLVGLDDYELAYFAKFKLLTYMKVTQMEIKEYLVERNLNESKIDRLISENPKSKLNDDRERCPRCYSDKIRKDKVEWTNTSGGIGIEDEVATWDGFGGRATYKNEVICNVCGFWLEDPNQEKPLPTSKKALYGLWDFVLEMLRI
;
A
#
# COMPACT_ATOMS: atom_id res chain seq x y z
N MET A 1 16.98 3.56 -21.52
CA MET A 1 16.74 3.73 -20.07
C MET A 1 15.61 2.81 -19.65
N SER A 2 15.72 2.14 -18.49
CA SER A 2 14.67 1.23 -18.00
C SER A 2 13.57 2.05 -17.30
N ARG A 3 12.30 1.63 -17.41
CA ARG A 3 11.15 2.29 -16.76
C ARG A 3 11.33 2.49 -15.25
N VAL A 4 12.07 1.58 -14.60
CA VAL A 4 12.39 1.68 -13.17
C VAL A 4 13.33 2.85 -12.90
N LYS A 5 14.38 3.04 -13.71
CA LYS A 5 15.31 4.14 -13.54
C LYS A 5 14.61 5.50 -13.72
N ASP A 6 13.73 5.62 -14.71
CA ASP A 6 12.95 6.84 -14.93
C ASP A 6 12.05 7.17 -13.73
N PHE A 7 11.44 6.15 -13.12
CA PHE A 7 10.68 6.31 -11.88
C PHE A 7 11.56 6.78 -10.72
N LEU A 8 12.73 6.17 -10.52
CA LEU A 8 13.66 6.53 -9.43
C LEU A 8 14.22 7.95 -9.57
N VAL A 9 14.41 8.44 -10.80
CA VAL A 9 14.85 9.83 -11.07
C VAL A 9 13.81 10.84 -10.60
N GLY A 10 12.53 10.47 -10.61
CA GLY A 10 11.43 11.32 -10.15
C GLY A 10 11.24 11.35 -8.63
N LEU A 11 12.07 10.66 -7.86
CA LEU A 11 12.01 10.58 -6.41
C LEU A 11 13.07 11.48 -5.77
N ASP A 12 12.70 12.20 -4.71
CA ASP A 12 13.70 12.87 -3.87
C ASP A 12 14.39 11.91 -2.90
N ASP A 13 15.44 12.38 -2.23
CA ASP A 13 16.26 11.54 -1.35
C ASP A 13 15.45 10.90 -0.20
N TYR A 14 14.46 11.61 0.34
CA TYR A 14 13.57 11.03 1.37
C TYR A 14 12.71 9.92 0.76
N GLU A 15 12.08 10.17 -0.39
CA GLU A 15 11.30 9.17 -1.10
C GLU A 15 12.14 7.94 -1.50
N LEU A 16 13.37 8.15 -1.97
CA LEU A 16 14.31 7.07 -2.28
C LEU A 16 14.65 6.25 -1.04
N ALA A 17 14.81 6.88 0.14
CA ALA A 17 15.05 6.16 1.38
C ALA A 17 13.87 5.23 1.74
N TYR A 18 12.63 5.72 1.65
CA TYR A 18 11.45 4.88 1.87
C TYR A 18 11.27 3.80 0.80
N PHE A 19 11.54 4.12 -0.47
CA PHE A 19 11.51 3.14 -1.56
C PHE A 19 12.51 2.01 -1.30
N ALA A 20 13.75 2.36 -0.95
CA ALA A 20 14.81 1.41 -0.64
C ALA A 20 14.44 0.51 0.56
N LYS A 21 13.87 1.09 1.62
CA LYS A 21 13.52 0.36 2.85
C LYS A 21 12.34 -0.60 2.66
N PHE A 22 11.29 -0.17 1.94
CA PHE A 22 10.01 -0.87 1.94
C PHE A 22 9.67 -1.59 0.63
N LYS A 23 10.18 -1.10 -0.52
CA LYS A 23 9.76 -1.59 -1.84
C LYS A 23 10.87 -2.32 -2.59
N LEU A 24 12.14 -2.08 -2.30
CA LEU A 24 13.27 -2.73 -2.99
C LEU A 24 13.13 -4.27 -3.05
N LEU A 25 12.79 -4.90 -1.92
CA LEU A 25 12.71 -6.36 -1.82
C LEU A 25 11.54 -6.98 -2.61
N THR A 26 10.59 -6.18 -3.08
CA THR A 26 9.46 -6.68 -3.90
C THR A 26 9.84 -6.85 -5.36
N TYR A 27 10.99 -6.34 -5.80
CA TYR A 27 11.48 -6.48 -7.17
C TYR A 27 12.28 -7.78 -7.36
N MET A 28 12.41 -8.23 -8.61
CA MET A 28 13.29 -9.36 -8.96
C MET A 28 14.75 -9.03 -8.65
N LYS A 29 15.55 -10.05 -8.27
CA LYS A 29 16.96 -9.87 -7.84
C LYS A 29 17.79 -9.03 -8.81
N VAL A 30 17.67 -9.25 -10.13
CA VAL A 30 18.39 -8.48 -11.15
C VAL A 30 18.04 -6.99 -11.05
N THR A 31 16.75 -6.65 -11.02
CA THR A 31 16.28 -5.27 -10.82
C THR A 31 16.71 -4.71 -9.47
N GLN A 32 16.76 -5.52 -8.41
CA GLN A 32 17.27 -5.05 -7.11
C GLN A 32 18.73 -4.61 -7.19
N MET A 33 19.59 -5.31 -7.96
CA MET A 33 20.98 -4.92 -8.15
C MET A 33 21.07 -3.57 -8.87
N GLU A 34 20.34 -3.41 -9.97
CA GLU A 34 20.28 -2.14 -10.72
C GLU A 34 19.83 -0.97 -9.83
N ILE A 35 18.81 -1.18 -9.00
CA ILE A 35 18.33 -0.16 -8.06
C ILE A 35 19.42 0.15 -7.02
N LYS A 36 20.09 -0.87 -6.46
CA LYS A 36 21.15 -0.67 -5.46
C LYS A 36 22.31 0.12 -6.03
N GLU A 37 22.73 -0.15 -7.26
CA GLU A 37 23.74 0.63 -7.96
C GLU A 37 23.31 2.10 -8.07
N TYR A 38 22.08 2.36 -8.50
CA TYR A 38 21.54 3.73 -8.56
C TYR A 38 21.51 4.43 -7.18
N LEU A 39 21.15 3.72 -6.11
CA LEU A 39 21.18 4.28 -4.75
C LEU A 39 22.61 4.62 -4.31
N VAL A 40 23.59 3.79 -4.67
CA VAL A 40 25.02 4.07 -4.42
C VAL A 40 25.49 5.30 -5.22
N GLU A 41 25.12 5.43 -6.50
CA GLU A 41 25.39 6.62 -7.32
C GLU A 41 24.81 7.90 -6.68
N ARG A 42 23.66 7.79 -6.01
CA ARG A 42 23.01 8.87 -5.26
C ARG A 42 23.58 9.08 -3.85
N ASN A 43 24.66 8.38 -3.50
CA ASN A 43 25.27 8.39 -2.17
C ASN A 43 24.24 8.09 -1.07
N LEU A 44 23.39 7.09 -1.27
CA LEU A 44 22.39 6.59 -0.32
C LEU A 44 22.80 5.21 0.20
N ASN A 45 23.62 5.21 1.25
CA ASN A 45 23.94 4.00 2.01
C ASN A 45 22.88 3.75 3.11
N GLU A 46 22.95 2.58 3.74
CA GLU A 46 21.98 2.15 4.75
C GLU A 46 21.83 3.14 5.92
N SER A 47 22.94 3.65 6.47
CA SER A 47 22.91 4.60 7.58
C SER A 47 22.28 5.94 7.19
N LYS A 48 22.55 6.43 5.97
CA LYS A 48 21.91 7.65 5.45
C LYS A 48 20.43 7.43 5.18
N ILE A 49 20.05 6.27 4.65
CA ILE A 49 18.63 5.90 4.44
C ILE A 49 17.87 5.94 5.76
N ASP A 50 18.39 5.27 6.80
CA ASP A 50 17.72 5.25 8.10
C ASP A 50 17.63 6.65 8.72
N ARG A 51 18.66 7.49 8.59
CA ARG A 51 18.63 8.89 9.01
C ARG A 51 17.58 9.71 8.26
N LEU A 52 17.50 9.57 6.94
CA LEU A 52 16.50 10.29 6.13
C LEU A 52 15.07 9.90 6.53
N ILE A 53 14.84 8.62 6.86
CA ILE A 53 13.54 8.15 7.33
C ILE A 53 13.19 8.75 8.69
N SER A 54 14.14 8.81 9.64
CA SER A 54 13.88 9.34 10.98
C SER A 54 13.67 10.86 11.00
N GLU A 55 14.38 11.59 10.14
CA GLU A 55 14.35 13.06 10.08
C GLU A 55 13.29 13.62 9.13
N ASN A 56 12.57 12.77 8.39
CA ASN A 56 11.73 13.16 7.25
C ASN A 56 10.87 14.41 7.54
N PRO A 57 11.20 15.58 6.97
CA PRO A 57 10.52 16.83 7.27
C PRO A 57 9.10 16.86 6.68
N LYS A 58 8.81 16.00 5.69
CA LYS A 58 7.50 15.90 5.07
C LYS A 58 6.39 15.49 6.04
N SER A 59 6.75 14.88 7.17
CA SER A 59 5.83 14.58 8.27
C SER A 59 5.22 15.82 8.93
N LYS A 60 5.82 16.99 8.73
CA LYS A 60 5.42 18.27 9.32
C LYS A 60 4.79 19.23 8.31
N LEU A 61 4.66 18.82 7.04
CA LEU A 61 4.02 19.65 6.03
C LEU A 61 2.53 19.77 6.35
N ASN A 62 2.04 21.01 6.35
CA ASN A 62 0.63 21.31 6.45
C ASN A 62 0.19 21.86 5.10
N ASP A 63 -0.15 20.97 4.18
CA ASP A 63 -0.74 21.28 2.89
C ASP A 63 -2.00 20.43 2.67
N ASP A 64 -2.87 20.87 1.75
CA ASP A 64 -4.13 20.19 1.46
C ASP A 64 -3.96 18.93 0.59
N ARG A 65 -2.74 18.38 0.48
CA ARG A 65 -2.47 17.24 -0.41
C ARG A 65 -2.72 15.92 0.30
N GLU A 66 -3.34 14.99 -0.42
CA GLU A 66 -3.42 13.60 -0.01
C GLU A 66 -2.01 12.99 0.00
N ARG A 67 -1.59 12.44 1.14
CA ARG A 67 -0.23 11.91 1.33
C ARG A 67 -0.26 10.52 1.96
N CYS A 68 0.73 9.72 1.59
CA CYS A 68 0.94 8.43 2.24
C CYS A 68 1.28 8.61 3.73
N PRO A 69 0.58 7.94 4.66
CA PRO A 69 0.84 8.11 6.10
C PRO A 69 2.18 7.51 6.55
N ARG A 70 2.82 6.67 5.72
CA ARG A 70 4.13 6.06 6.03
C ARG A 70 5.30 6.94 5.59
N CYS A 71 5.28 7.43 4.35
CA CYS A 71 6.42 8.14 3.74
C CYS A 71 6.14 9.61 3.42
N TYR A 72 4.91 10.07 3.61
CA TYR A 72 4.44 11.44 3.35
C TYR A 72 4.59 11.90 1.89
N SER A 73 4.84 10.98 0.96
CA SER A 73 4.79 11.26 -0.48
C SER A 73 3.35 11.42 -0.96
N ASP A 74 3.15 12.33 -1.91
CA ASP A 74 1.91 12.53 -2.66
C ASP A 74 1.83 11.66 -3.94
N LYS A 75 2.85 10.83 -4.21
CA LYS A 75 2.87 9.89 -5.34
C LYS A 75 2.01 8.66 -5.05
N ILE A 76 0.70 8.85 -5.14
CA ILE A 76 -0.33 7.83 -4.91
C ILE A 76 -0.80 7.26 -6.25
N ARG A 77 -0.86 5.93 -6.36
CA ARG A 77 -1.42 5.20 -7.50
C ARG A 77 -2.82 4.73 -7.14
N LYS A 78 -3.78 4.96 -8.04
CA LYS A 78 -5.18 4.51 -7.93
C LYS A 78 -5.46 3.57 -9.09
N ASP A 79 -5.67 2.30 -8.81
CA ASP A 79 -6.00 1.29 -9.82
C ASP A 79 -7.43 0.79 -9.62
N LYS A 80 -8.12 0.46 -10.70
CA LYS A 80 -9.42 -0.20 -10.62
C LYS A 80 -9.21 -1.70 -10.52
N VAL A 81 -9.64 -2.29 -9.41
CA VAL A 81 -9.60 -3.73 -9.19
C VAL A 81 -11.02 -4.28 -9.12
N GLU A 82 -11.19 -5.52 -9.58
CA GLU A 82 -12.45 -6.22 -9.42
C GLU A 82 -12.71 -6.41 -7.93
N TRP A 83 -13.90 -6.02 -7.50
CA TRP A 83 -14.30 -6.08 -6.11
C TRP A 83 -14.99 -7.41 -5.85
N THR A 84 -14.30 -8.27 -5.11
CA THR A 84 -14.70 -9.66 -4.88
C THR A 84 -15.21 -9.89 -3.46
N ASN A 85 -14.88 -9.00 -2.53
CA ASN A 85 -15.35 -9.05 -1.14
C ASN A 85 -16.64 -8.25 -0.95
N THR A 86 -17.73 -8.71 -1.58
CA THR A 86 -19.06 -8.07 -1.54
C THR A 86 -19.94 -8.59 -0.40
N SER A 87 -19.55 -9.69 0.25
CA SER A 87 -20.31 -10.34 1.31
C SER A 87 -20.01 -9.70 2.68
N GLY A 88 -20.70 -8.60 3.02
CA GLY A 88 -20.73 -8.10 4.40
C GLY A 88 -20.74 -6.58 4.59
N GLY A 89 -20.79 -5.77 3.53
CA GLY A 89 -20.93 -4.33 3.64
C GLY A 89 -22.39 -3.87 3.79
N ILE A 90 -22.60 -2.79 4.54
CA ILE A 90 -23.90 -2.12 4.70
C ILE A 90 -23.82 -0.81 3.92
N GLY A 91 -24.26 -0.81 2.66
CA GLY A 91 -24.15 0.36 1.79
C GLY A 91 -24.72 0.14 0.38
N ILE A 92 -25.11 1.23 -0.27
CA ILE A 92 -25.74 1.23 -1.60
C ILE A 92 -24.81 0.61 -2.67
N GLU A 93 -23.50 0.81 -2.54
CA GLU A 93 -22.50 0.20 -3.43
C GLU A 93 -22.38 -1.32 -3.23
N ASP A 94 -22.52 -1.82 -1.99
CA ASP A 94 -22.48 -3.26 -1.66
C ASP A 94 -23.70 -3.99 -2.24
N GLU A 95 -24.87 -3.35 -2.18
CA GLU A 95 -26.09 -3.86 -2.80
C GLU A 95 -25.95 -3.96 -4.32
N VAL A 96 -25.48 -2.89 -4.98
CA VAL A 96 -25.26 -2.89 -6.44
C VAL A 96 -24.29 -3.99 -6.85
N ALA A 97 -23.18 -4.16 -6.14
CA ALA A 97 -22.20 -5.20 -6.44
C ALA A 97 -22.72 -6.62 -6.21
N THR A 98 -23.55 -6.83 -5.20
CA THR A 98 -24.24 -8.11 -4.97
C THR A 98 -25.21 -8.43 -6.10
N TRP A 99 -26.00 -7.44 -6.55
CA TRP A 99 -26.92 -7.57 -7.67
C TRP A 99 -26.21 -7.81 -9.00
N ASP A 100 -25.13 -7.07 -9.28
CA ASP A 100 -24.32 -7.23 -10.48
C ASP A 100 -23.66 -8.61 -10.51
N GLY A 101 -23.14 -9.11 -9.38
CA GLY A 101 -22.61 -10.46 -9.25
C GLY A 101 -23.65 -11.55 -9.55
N PHE A 102 -24.90 -11.37 -9.11
CA PHE A 102 -26.01 -12.28 -9.45
C PHE A 102 -26.35 -12.26 -10.95
N GLY A 103 -26.11 -11.14 -11.61
CA GLY A 103 -26.28 -10.95 -13.06
C GLY A 103 -25.04 -11.30 -13.90
N GLY A 104 -23.96 -11.81 -13.29
CA GLY A 104 -22.70 -12.15 -13.98
C GLY A 104 -21.86 -10.93 -14.41
N ARG A 105 -22.06 -9.76 -13.80
CA ARG A 105 -21.29 -8.54 -14.07
C ARG A 105 -20.28 -8.28 -12.96
N ALA A 106 -19.06 -7.89 -13.34
CA ALA A 106 -18.01 -7.51 -12.40
C ALA A 106 -18.17 -6.05 -11.96
N THR A 107 -18.13 -5.81 -10.66
CA THR A 107 -17.99 -4.47 -10.08
C THR A 107 -16.55 -4.15 -9.76
N TYR A 108 -16.17 -2.88 -9.89
CA TYR A 108 -14.80 -2.43 -9.69
C TYR A 108 -14.74 -1.34 -8.62
N LYS A 109 -13.75 -1.42 -7.73
CA LYS A 109 -13.42 -0.37 -6.75
C LYS A 109 -11.98 0.10 -6.94
N ASN A 110 -11.69 1.30 -6.43
CA ASN A 110 -10.33 1.80 -6.45
C ASN A 110 -9.52 1.10 -5.35
N GLU A 111 -8.40 0.51 -5.75
CA GLU A 111 -7.29 0.21 -4.87
C GLU A 111 -6.34 1.40 -4.87
N VAL A 112 -5.97 1.89 -3.69
CA VAL A 112 -5.14 3.08 -3.53
C VAL A 112 -3.85 2.71 -2.82
N ILE A 113 -2.71 2.83 -3.51
CA ILE A 113 -1.39 2.43 -3.01
C ILE A 113 -0.38 3.57 -3.17
N CYS A 114 0.45 3.77 -2.16
CA CYS A 114 1.62 4.64 -2.27
C CYS A 114 2.65 4.05 -3.24
N ASN A 115 2.93 4.76 -4.33
CA ASN A 115 3.86 4.28 -5.34
C ASN A 115 5.32 4.28 -4.87
N VAL A 116 5.65 5.01 -3.79
CA VAL A 116 7.00 5.06 -3.19
C VAL A 116 7.25 3.86 -2.28
N CYS A 117 6.47 3.74 -1.19
CA CYS A 117 6.75 2.76 -0.13
C CYS A 117 5.83 1.54 -0.14
N GLY A 118 4.89 1.45 -1.09
CA GLY A 118 3.96 0.33 -1.22
C GLY A 118 2.91 0.24 -0.10
N PHE A 119 2.68 1.30 0.67
CA PHE A 119 1.61 1.32 1.66
C PHE A 119 0.25 1.36 0.98
N TRP A 120 -0.67 0.47 1.34
CA TRP A 120 -2.05 0.48 0.86
C TRP A 120 -2.88 1.44 1.72
N LEU A 121 -3.46 2.46 1.07
CA LEU A 121 -4.37 3.43 1.66
C LEU A 121 -5.81 2.90 1.63
N GLU A 122 -6.20 2.28 0.50
CA GLU A 122 -7.49 1.64 0.32
C GLU A 122 -7.28 0.22 -0.24
N ASP A 123 -7.87 -0.77 0.42
CA ASP A 123 -7.79 -2.21 0.10
C ASP A 123 -9.23 -2.74 -0.02
N PRO A 124 -9.88 -2.62 -1.19
CA PRO A 124 -11.28 -2.97 -1.35
C PRO A 124 -11.56 -4.46 -1.14
N ASN A 125 -10.56 -5.32 -1.35
CA ASN A 125 -10.70 -6.78 -1.22
C ASN A 125 -10.11 -7.33 0.10
N GLN A 126 -9.52 -6.49 0.95
CA GLN A 126 -8.84 -6.89 2.19
C GLN A 126 -7.74 -7.95 1.94
N GLU A 127 -7.05 -7.85 0.80
CA GLU A 127 -6.01 -8.80 0.42
C GLU A 127 -4.76 -8.70 1.30
N LYS A 128 -4.58 -7.55 1.97
CA LYS A 128 -3.46 -7.36 2.88
C LYS A 128 -3.53 -8.37 4.04
N PRO A 129 -2.47 -9.15 4.29
CA PRO A 129 -2.44 -10.07 5.42
C PRO A 129 -2.65 -9.29 6.71
N LEU A 130 -3.73 -9.63 7.43
CA LEU A 130 -4.08 -8.99 8.69
C LEU A 130 -2.91 -9.12 9.68
N PRO A 131 -2.53 -8.03 10.38
CA PRO A 131 -1.56 -8.12 11.45
C PRO A 131 -2.06 -9.12 12.51
N THR A 132 -1.13 -9.86 13.11
CA THR A 132 -1.40 -10.98 14.03
C THR A 132 -2.36 -10.62 15.16
N SER A 133 -2.31 -9.36 15.64
CA SER A 133 -3.21 -8.83 16.66
C SER A 133 -4.68 -8.72 16.22
N LYS A 134 -4.94 -8.37 14.95
CA LYS A 134 -6.29 -8.33 14.40
C LYS A 134 -6.83 -9.73 14.13
N LYS A 135 -5.98 -10.67 13.68
CA LYS A 135 -6.37 -12.09 13.54
C LYS A 135 -6.84 -12.69 14.86
N ALA A 136 -6.13 -12.40 15.95
CA ALA A 136 -6.52 -12.85 17.29
C ALA A 136 -7.86 -12.24 17.75
N LEU A 137 -8.11 -10.96 17.44
CA LEU A 137 -9.38 -10.31 17.77
C LEU A 137 -10.55 -10.94 17.02
N TYR A 138 -10.43 -11.14 15.70
CA TYR A 138 -11.48 -11.80 14.91
C TYR A 138 -11.75 -13.23 15.39
N GLY A 139 -10.71 -14.01 15.70
CA GLY A 139 -10.89 -15.35 16.25
C GLY A 139 -11.61 -15.40 17.61
N LEU A 140 -11.47 -14.35 18.44
CA LEU A 140 -12.23 -14.23 19.71
C LEU A 140 -13.68 -13.83 19.47
N TRP A 141 -13.95 -12.96 18.49
CA TRP A 141 -15.31 -12.57 18.11
C TRP A 141 -16.09 -13.71 17.47
N ASP A 142 -15.45 -14.52 16.62
CA ASP A 142 -16.05 -15.73 16.03
C ASP A 142 -16.48 -16.73 17.13
N PHE A 143 -15.63 -16.93 18.15
CA PHE A 143 -15.95 -17.79 19.29
C PHE A 143 -17.16 -17.28 20.09
N VAL A 144 -17.26 -15.95 20.29
CA VAL A 144 -18.39 -15.34 21.00
C VAL A 144 -19.70 -15.45 20.21
N LEU A 145 -19.65 -15.24 18.88
CA LEU A 145 -20.81 -15.40 18.00
C LEU A 145 -21.30 -16.85 17.92
N GLU A 146 -20.38 -17.82 17.98
CA GLU A 146 -20.70 -19.24 18.00
C GLU A 146 -21.34 -19.67 19.33
N MET A 147 -20.87 -19.11 20.46
CA MET A 147 -21.49 -19.35 21.78
C MET A 147 -22.86 -18.67 21.95
N LEU A 148 -23.13 -17.56 21.27
CA LEU A 148 -24.44 -16.89 21.27
C LEU A 148 -25.48 -17.55 20.35
N ARG A 149 -25.06 -18.53 19.54
CA ARG A 149 -25.94 -19.34 18.67
C ARG A 149 -26.39 -20.66 19.32
N ILE A 150 -26.00 -20.92 20.58
CA ILE A 150 -26.48 -22.03 21.43
C ILE A 150 -27.48 -21.46 22.44
#